data_AF-A0A371IEI2-F1
#
_entry.id   AF-A0A371IEI2-F1
#
_cell.length_a   1.000
_cell.length_b   1.000
_cell.length_c   1.000
_cell.angle_alpha   90.00
_cell.angle_beta   90.00
_cell.angle_gamma   90.00
#
_symmetry.space_group_name_H-M   'P 1'
#
loop_
_entity.id
_entity.type
_entity.pdbx_description
1 polymer ?
#
loop_
_entity_poly.entity_id
_entity_poly.type
_entity_poly.pdbx_seq_one_letter_code
_entity_poly.pdbx_strand_id
1 'polypeptide(L)' 'MESKSPCVVFVILVSKKDGSWRMCMDNHLINAITVKYRHHIPHFDDLLDELGADITKSTCEKVMNGIHPLRPNLVSL' A
#
# COMPACT_ATOMS: atom_id res chain seq x y z
N MET A 1 3.96 -19.26 -10.93
CA MET A 1 2.52 -19.00 -10.89
C MET A 1 2.33 -17.73 -11.68
N GLU A 2 1.77 -17.84 -12.88
CA GLU A 2 1.50 -16.69 -13.75
C GLU A 2 0.10 -16.18 -13.42
N SER A 3 -0.04 -14.86 -13.31
CA SER A 3 -1.37 -14.28 -13.18
C SER A 3 -2.10 -14.19 -14.50
N LYS A 4 -3.42 -14.22 -14.40
CA LYS A 4 -4.36 -14.25 -15.51
C LYS A 4 -5.08 -12.92 -15.73
N SER A 5 -4.80 -11.84 -14.99
CA SER A 5 -5.50 -10.59 -15.30
C SER A 5 -4.97 -9.96 -16.59
N PRO A 6 -5.85 -9.24 -17.31
CA PRO A 6 -5.49 -8.57 -18.55
C PRO A 6 -4.73 -7.26 -18.32
N CYS A 7 -4.48 -6.87 -17.07
CA CYS A 7 -3.88 -5.58 -16.72
C CYS A 7 -2.36 -5.71 -16.51
N VAL A 8 -1.60 -4.92 -17.27
CA VAL A 8 -0.15 -4.79 -17.10
C VAL A 8 0.13 -3.49 -16.35
N VAL A 9 0.98 -3.57 -15.32
CA VAL A 9 1.44 -2.45 -14.51
C VAL A 9 2.95 -2.36 -14.57
N PHE A 10 3.47 -1.14 -14.59
CA PHE A 10 4.91 -0.93 -14.59
C PHE A 10 5.48 -1.03 -13.17
N VAL A 11 6.70 -1.54 -13.06
CA VAL A 11 7.41 -1.66 -11.78
C VAL A 11 8.70 -0.86 -11.87
N ILE A 12 8.88 0.05 -10.92
CA ILE A 12 10.04 0.90 -10.75
C ILE A 12 10.83 0.43 -9.53
N LEU A 13 12.14 0.25 -9.68
CA LEU A 13 13.03 0.02 -8.56
C LEU A 13 13.62 1.35 -8.09
N VAL A 14 13.38 1.69 -6.83
CA VAL A 14 13.87 2.92 -6.20
C VAL A 14 14.93 2.56 -5.17
N SER A 15 16.13 3.11 -5.32
CA SER A 15 17.20 2.97 -4.33
C SER A 15 16.90 3.82 -3.09
N LYS A 16 16.99 3.21 -1.92
CA LYS A 16 16.90 3.92 -0.63
C LYS A 16 18.28 4.41 -0.17
N LYS A 17 18.26 5.36 0.77
CA LYS A 17 19.47 5.89 1.40
C LYS A 17 20.27 4.86 2.20
N ASP A 18 19.60 3.82 2.71
CA ASP A 18 20.22 2.71 3.45
C ASP A 18 20.85 1.64 2.52
N GLY A 19 20.86 1.86 1.19
CA GLY A 19 21.37 0.93 0.20
C GLY A 19 20.41 -0.19 -0.19
N SER A 20 19.23 -0.28 0.44
CA SER A 20 18.20 -1.23 0.04
C SER A 20 17.39 -0.72 -1.15
N TRP A 21 16.73 -1.63 -1.88
CA TRP A 21 15.85 -1.30 -2.99
C TRP A 21 14.38 -1.41 -2.56
N ARG A 22 13.54 -0.51 -3.06
CA ARG A 22 12.08 -0.58 -2.95
C ARG A 22 11.48 -0.80 -4.34
N MET A 23 10.67 -1.84 -4.47
CA MET A 23 9.82 -2.05 -5.64
C MET A 23 8.60 -1.12 -5.51
N CYS A 24 8.40 -0.25 -6.49
CA CYS A 24 7.29 0.68 -6.58
C CYS A 24 6.47 0.34 -7.83
N MET A 25 5.19 0.06 -7.66
CA MET A 25 4.30 -0.19 -8.79
C MET A 25 3.69 1.13 -9.28
N ASP A 26 3.80 1.41 -10.58
CA ASP A 26 3.12 2.55 -11.19
C ASP A 26 1.65 2.20 -11.42
N ASN A 27 0.81 2.65 -10.49
CA ASN A 27 -0.63 2.46 -10.51
C ASN A 27 -1.37 3.67 -11.08
N HIS A 28 -0.70 4.64 -11.72
CA HIS A 28 -1.38 5.84 -12.21
C HIS A 28 -2.51 5.51 -13.19
N LEU A 29 -2.27 4.59 -14.13
CA LEU A 29 -3.28 4.15 -15.09
C LEU A 29 -4.42 3.39 -14.42
N ILE A 30 -4.11 2.49 -13.48
CA ILE A 30 -5.12 1.76 -12.69
C ILE A 30 -5.99 2.73 -11.89
N ASN A 31 -5.37 3.70 -11.23
CA ASN A 31 -6.06 4.68 -10.40
C ASN A 31 -6.96 5.62 -11.24
N ALA A 32 -6.67 5.78 -12.53
CA ALA A 32 -7.48 6.57 -13.47
C ALA A 32 -8.74 5.81 -13.94
N ILE A 33 -8.63 4.49 -14.15
CA ILE A 33 -9.75 3.65 -14.58
C ILE A 33 -10.59 3.11 -13.42
N THR A 34 -10.04 3.09 -12.21
CA THR A 34 -10.72 2.60 -11.00
C THR A 34 -11.73 3.63 -10.49
N VAL A 35 -12.98 3.21 -10.28
CA VAL A 35 -13.98 4.05 -9.62
C VAL A 35 -13.52 4.33 -8.18
N LYS A 36 -13.24 5.60 -7.88
CA LYS A 36 -12.83 6.01 -6.54
C LYS A 36 -13.98 5.78 -5.57
N TYR A 37 -13.81 4.83 -4.67
CA TYR A 37 -14.73 4.66 -3.55
C TYR A 37 -14.55 5.82 -2.57
N ARG A 38 -15.51 6.75 -2.54
CA ARG A 38 -15.50 7.92 -1.66
C ARG A 38 -16.48 7.71 -0.50
N HIS A 39 -16.05 6.93 0.47
CA HIS A 39 -16.64 7.00 1.81
C HIS A 39 -15.93 8.11 2.59
N HIS A 40 -16.62 8.72 3.54
CA HIS A 40 -15.95 9.60 4.50
C HIS A 40 -14.96 8.75 5.28
N ILE A 41 -13.66 9.01 5.08
CA ILE A 41 -12.64 8.54 6.00
C ILE A 41 -12.89 9.31 7.29
N PRO A 42 -13.18 8.64 8.42
CA PRO A 42 -13.45 9.34 9.67
C PRO A 42 -12.24 10.19 10.05
N HIS A 43 -12.45 11.25 10.84
CA HIS A 43 -11.32 12.04 11.29
C HIS A 43 -10.37 11.14 12.09
N PHE A 44 -9.08 11.45 12.06
CA PHE A 44 -8.10 10.62 12.77
C PHE A 44 -8.47 10.49 14.25
N ASP A 45 -8.92 11.59 14.87
CA ASP A 45 -9.37 11.58 16.27
C ASP A 45 -10.60 10.68 16.48
N ASP A 46 -11.56 10.68 15.55
CA ASP A 46 -12.72 9.77 15.61
C ASP A 46 -12.30 8.30 15.57
N LEU A 47 -11.29 7.97 14.75
CA LEU A 47 -10.71 6.62 14.66
C LEU A 47 -9.95 6.25 15.95
N LEU A 48 -9.22 7.19 16.56
CA LEU A 48 -8.50 6.96 17.81
C LEU A 48 -9.46 6.71 18.98
N ASP A 49 -10.55 7.48 19.03
CA ASP A 49 -11.59 7.36 20.05
C ASP A 49 -12.33 6.01 19.94
N GLU A 50 -12.58 5.54 18.71
CA GLU A 50 -13.18 4.22 18.45
C GLU A 50 -12.22 3.06 18.77
N LEU A 51 -10.92 3.23 18.51
CA LEU A 51 -9.91 2.18 18.70
C LEU A 51 -9.40 2.06 20.14
N GLY A 52 -9.57 3.08 20.98
CA GLY A 52 -8.99 3.10 22.33
C GLY A 52 -7.47 3.29 22.33
N ALA A 53 -6.98 4.07 23.29
CA ALA A 53 -5.60 4.59 23.31
C ALA A 53 -4.46 3.54 23.30
N ASP A 54 -4.75 2.28 23.63
CA ASP A 54 -3.74 1.20 23.64
C ASP A 54 -3.54 0.56 22.25
N ILE A 55 -4.56 0.55 21.40
CA ILE A 55 -4.51 -0.07 20.07
C ILE A 55 -3.79 0.85 19.07
N THR A 56 -3.86 2.16 19.26
CA THR A 56 -3.38 3.18 18.34
C THR A 56 -1.85 3.19 18.22
N LYS A 57 -1.12 2.87 19.29
CA LYS A 57 0.34 2.73 19.26
C LYS A 57 0.78 1.54 18.39
N SER A 58 0.12 0.39 18.55
CA SER A 58 0.41 -0.83 17.77
C SER A 58 0.03 -0.68 16.29
N THR A 59 -1.05 0.06 15.99
CA THR A 59 -1.53 0.29 14.63
C THR A 59 -0.64 1.29 13.88
N CYS A 60 -0.18 2.36 14.51
CA CYS A 60 0.80 3.27 13.89
C CYS A 60 2.10 2.54 13.56
N GLU A 61 2.61 1.70 14.47
CA GLU A 61 3.75 0.82 14.19
C GLU A 61 3.45 -0.13 13.03
N LYS A 62 2.27 -0.78 13.00
CA LYS A 62 1.86 -1.65 11.90
C LYS A 62 1.64 -0.92 10.58
N VAL A 63 1.24 0.34 10.55
CA VAL A 63 1.10 1.10 9.29
C VAL A 63 2.48 1.50 8.77
N MET A 64 3.38 1.93 9.66
CA MET A 64 4.78 2.22 9.31
C MET A 64 5.53 0.96 8.87
N ASN A 65 5.22 -0.20 9.47
CA ASN A 65 5.85 -1.50 9.17
C ASN A 65 5.07 -2.37 8.16
N GLY A 66 3.82 -2.02 7.87
CA GLY A 66 2.85 -2.83 7.10
C GLY A 66 2.92 -2.61 5.60
N ILE A 67 3.83 -1.74 5.15
CA ILE A 67 4.43 -1.93 3.83
C ILE A 67 5.38 -3.12 3.95
N HIS A 68 4.83 -4.33 3.88
CA HIS A 68 5.62 -5.54 3.75
C HIS A 68 6.43 -5.46 2.46
N PRO A 69 7.74 -5.75 2.45
CA PRO A 69 8.48 -5.88 1.22
C PRO A 69 7.85 -7.04 0.42
N LEU A 70 7.25 -6.72 -0.72
CA LEU A 70 6.82 -7.71 -1.70
C LEU A 70 8.03 -8.59 -2.02
N ARG A 71 7.94 -9.90 -1.78
CA ARG A 71 8.94 -10.84 -2.28
C ARG A 71 8.92 -10.72 -3.81
N PRO A 72 10.06 -10.55 -4.49
CA PRO A 72 10.12 -10.34 -5.92
C PRO A 72 9.83 -11.66 -6.64
N ASN A 73 8.55 -12.04 -6.70
CA ASN A 73 8.05 -12.91 -7.73
C ASN A 73 7.11 -12.06 -8.58
N LEU A 74 7.41 -12.03 -9.88
CA LEU A 74 6.69 -11.34 -10.94
C LEU A 74 5.19 -11.22 -10.63
N VAL A 75 4.72 -10.03 -10.27
CA VAL A 75 3.29 -9.73 -10.20
C VAL A 75 2.88 -9.32 -11.60
N SER A 76 2.50 -10.29 -12.43
CA SER A 76 1.35 -10.01 -13.28
C SER A 76 0.16 -9.93 -12.33
N LEU A 77 -0.66 -8.89 -12.44
CA LEU A 77 -1.99 -8.93 -11.83
C LEU A 77 -2.86 -9.79 -12.70
#